data_AF-A0A2Z6AUU3-F1
#
_entry.id   AF-A0A2Z6AUU3-F1
#
_cell.length_a   1.000
_cell.length_b   1.000
_cell.length_c   1.000
_cell.angle_alpha   90.00
_cell.angle_beta   90.00
_cell.angle_gamma   90.00
#
_symmetry.space_group_name_H-M   'P 1'
#
loop_
_entity.id
_entity.type
_entity.pdbx_description
1 polymer ?
#
loop_
_entity_poly.entity_id
_entity_poly.type
_entity_poly.pdbx_seq_one_letter_code
_entity_poly.pdbx_strand_id
1 'polypeptide(L)' 'MDDHADCKPYVDETGNLVFPKQCDEQYCWWGGGKKLVEILVELKVSKTVWQRYSPEPYPEELHKENYPLL' A
#
# COMPACT_ATOMS: atom_id res chain seq x y z
N MET A 1 14.30 -20.09 7.36
CA MET A 1 13.81 -19.87 5.99
C MET A 1 12.38 -19.43 6.17
N ASP A 2 12.20 -18.12 6.32
CA ASP A 2 10.91 -17.49 6.59
C ASP A 2 10.05 -17.60 5.33
N ASP A 3 9.26 -18.66 5.27
CA ASP A 3 8.27 -18.95 4.22
C ASP A 3 7.01 -18.08 4.40
N HIS A 4 7.20 -16.79 4.67
CA HIS A 4 6.14 -15.80 4.49
C HIS A 4 6.24 -15.26 3.06
N ALA A 5 6.04 -16.14 2.07
CA ALA A 5 5.91 -15.75 0.69
C ALA A 5 4.57 -15.01 0.50
N ASP A 6 4.59 -13.71 0.84
CA ASP A 6 3.75 -12.63 0.32
C ASP A 6 2.23 -12.90 0.20
N CYS A 7 1.57 -13.18 1.33
CA CYS A 7 0.11 -12.98 1.45
C CYS A 7 -0.27 -11.50 1.66
N LYS A 8 0.59 -10.55 1.25
CA LYS A 8 0.41 -9.12 1.45
C LYS A 8 0.30 -8.39 0.10
N PRO A 9 -0.48 -7.31 0.02
CA PRO A 9 -0.48 -6.48 -1.16
C PRO A 9 0.87 -5.81 -1.33
N TYR A 10 1.24 -5.49 -2.57
CA TYR A 10 2.48 -4.78 -2.88
C TYR A 10 2.28 -3.86 -4.08
N VAL A 11 3.23 -2.95 -4.28
CA VAL A 11 3.26 -2.09 -5.47
C VAL A 11 4.34 -2.60 -6.41
N ASP A 12 3.98 -2.86 -7.67
CA ASP A 12 4.94 -3.28 -8.69
C ASP A 12 5.85 -2.13 -9.17
N GLU A 13 6.86 -2.45 -9.96
CA GLU A 13 7.82 -1.49 -10.51
C GLU A 13 7.18 -0.38 -11.39
N THR A 14 5.97 -0.62 -11.90
CA THR A 14 5.21 0.33 -12.73
C THR A 14 4.25 1.21 -11.92
N GLY A 15 4.19 0.96 -10.61
CA GLY A 15 3.32 1.67 -9.67
C GLY A 15 1.88 1.17 -9.68
N ASN A 16 1.63 -0.10 -10.00
CA ASN A 16 0.31 -0.72 -9.79
C ASN A 16 0.26 -1.40 -8.44
N LEU A 17 -0.88 -1.25 -7.77
CA LEU A 17 -1.19 -1.98 -6.55
C LEU A 17 -1.68 -3.39 -6.89
N VAL A 18 -0.93 -4.40 -6.47
CA VAL A 18 -1.19 -5.81 -6.72
C VAL A 18 -1.68 -6.49 -5.44
N PHE A 19 -2.82 -7.17 -5.54
CA PHE A 19 -3.36 -8.02 -4.47
C PHE A 19 -3.17 -9.48 -4.86
N PRO A 20 -2.27 -10.23 -4.19
CA PRO A 20 -2.12 -11.65 -4.46
C PRO A 20 -3.41 -12.41 -4.14
N LYS A 21 -3.67 -13.51 -4.85
CA LYS A 21 -4.90 -14.31 -4.64
C LYS A 21 -5.00 -14.90 -3.23
N GLN A 22 -3.87 -15.08 -2.56
CA GLN A 22 -3.75 -15.59 -1.19
C GLN A 22 -3.62 -14.46 -0.16
N CYS A 23 -4.01 -13.23 -0.52
CA CYS A 23 -3.94 -12.10 0.40
C CYS A 23 -4.77 -12.36 1.66
N ASP A 24 -4.24 -12.02 2.83
CA ASP A 24 -4.98 -12.12 4.08
C ASP A 24 -6.30 -11.32 4.01
N GLU A 25 -7.36 -11.84 4.64
CA GLU A 25 -8.68 -11.19 4.66
C GLU A 25 -8.64 -9.74 5.19
N GLN A 26 -7.64 -9.42 6.02
CA GLN A 26 -7.40 -8.07 6.50
C GLN A 26 -7.11 -7.05 5.38
N TYR A 27 -6.67 -7.49 4.20
CA TYR A 27 -6.40 -6.63 3.05
C TYR A 27 -7.55 -6.63 2.02
N CYS A 28 -8.58 -7.46 2.24
CA CYS A 28 -9.81 -7.42 1.47
C CYS A 28 -10.66 -6.23 1.92
N TRP A 29 -10.37 -5.03 1.40
CA TRP A 29 -11.11 -3.81 1.77
C TRP A 29 -12.62 -3.93 1.49
N TRP A 30 -13.01 -4.79 0.55
CA TRP A 30 -14.41 -5.06 0.18
C TRP A 30 -15.12 -6.03 1.14
N GLY A 31 -14.37 -6.74 2.00
CA GLY A 31 -14.88 -7.74 2.94
C GLY A 31 -14.90 -7.28 4.40
N GLY A 32 -14.68 -5.99 4.67
CA GLY A 32 -14.56 -5.47 6.05
C GLY A 32 -13.14 -5.50 6.61
N GLY A 33 -12.13 -5.71 5.77
CA GLY A 33 -10.72 -5.53 6.11
C GLY A 33 -10.30 -4.05 6.24
N LYS A 34 -8.99 -3.81 6.27
CA LYS A 34 -8.37 -2.48 6.28
C LYS A 34 -8.87 -1.65 5.11
N LYS A 35 -8.97 -0.33 5.32
CA LYS A 35 -9.24 0.60 4.22
C LYS A 35 -8.06 0.63 3.26
N LEU A 36 -8.34 0.85 1.98
CA LEU A 36 -7.32 1.00 0.95
C LEU A 36 -6.23 2.00 1.35
N VAL A 37 -6.59 3.12 1.97
CA VAL A 37 -5.63 4.13 2.43
C VAL A 37 -4.70 3.64 3.53
N GLU A 38 -5.18 2.80 4.45
CA GLU A 38 -4.32 2.18 5.47
C GLU A 38 -3.32 1.22 4.83
N ILE A 39 -3.75 0.50 3.80
CA ILE A 39 -2.89 -0.38 3.02
C ILE A 39 -1.82 0.44 2.29
N LEU A 40 -2.19 1.53 1.62
CA LEU A 40 -1.24 2.41 0.93
C LEU A 40 -0.21 3.03 1.89
N VAL A 41 -0.62 3.40 3.11
CA VAL A 41 0.31 3.87 4.15
C VAL A 41 1.25 2.76 4.60
N GLU A 42 0.73 1.56 4.87
CA GLU A 42 1.55 0.42 5.28
C GLU A 42 2.58 0.03 4.21
N LEU A 43 2.21 0.14 2.93
CA LEU A 43 3.09 -0.11 1.78
C LEU A 43 4.07 1.03 1.48
N LYS A 44 4.01 2.13 2.24
CA LYS A 44 4.85 3.31 2.05
C LYS A 44 4.86 3.80 0.60
N VAL A 45 3.70 3.80 -0.05
CA VAL A 45 3.61 4.07 -1.49
C VAL A 45 4.10 5.48 -1.82
N SER A 46 4.66 5.65 -3.02
CA SER A 46 5.04 6.97 -3.50
C SER A 46 3.82 7.88 -3.72
N LYS A 47 4.06 9.21 -3.75
CA LYS A 47 3.01 10.20 -4.01
C LYS A 47 2.25 9.93 -5.30
N THR A 48 2.94 9.49 -6.34
CA THR A 48 2.32 9.17 -7.64
C THR A 48 1.35 8.00 -7.54
N VAL A 49 1.72 6.94 -6.81
CA VAL A 49 0.86 5.77 -6.60
C VAL A 49 -0.32 6.14 -5.71
N TRP A 50 -0.09 6.90 -4.63
CA TRP A 50 -1.16 7.40 -3.77
C TRP A 50 -2.23 8.15 -4.56
N GLN A 51 -1.84 9.08 -5.43
CA GLN A 51 -2.76 9.87 -6.25
C GLN A 51 -3.60 9.05 -7.24
N ARG A 52 -3.16 7.83 -7.60
CA ARG A 52 -3.94 6.93 -8.47
C ARG A 52 -5.07 6.24 -7.71
N TYR A 53 -4.84 5.92 -6.44
CA TYR A 53 -5.71 5.04 -5.65
C TYR A 53 -6.45 5.74 -4.50
N SER A 54 -6.04 6.96 -4.15
CA SER A 54 -6.64 7.75 -3.08
C SER A 54 -6.93 9.17 -3.57
N PRO A 55 -8.16 9.67 -3.37
CA PRO A 55 -8.50 11.08 -3.60
C PRO A 55 -8.00 11.99 -2.46
N GLU A 56 -7.51 11.42 -1.36
CA GLU A 56 -7.06 12.17 -0.18
C GLU A 56 -5.68 12.81 -0.42
N PRO A 57 -5.33 13.90 0.30
CA PRO A 57 -3.99 14.45 0.26
C PRO A 57 -2.95 13.40 0.67
N TYR A 58 -1.78 13.45 0.03
CA TYR A 58 -0.68 12.54 0.38
C TYR A 58 -0.21 12.82 1.81
N PRO A 59 -0.23 11.81 2.70
CA PRO A 59 0.03 12.02 4.12
C PRO A 59 1.49 12.44 4.38
N GLU A 60 1.69 13.37 5.31
CA GLU A 60 3.00 13.90 5.66
C GLU A 60 3.96 12.81 6.18
N GLU A 61 3.45 11.79 6.85
CA GLU A 61 4.26 10.67 7.36
C GLU A 61 4.92 9.89 6.22
N LEU A 62 4.16 9.61 5.15
CA LEU A 62 4.71 9.00 3.94
C LEU A 62 5.64 9.94 3.18
N HIS A 63 5.44 11.25 3.29
CA HIS A 63 6.35 12.22 2.68
C HIS A 63 7.72 12.20 3.35
N LYS A 64 7.78 12.22 4.67
CA LYS A 64 9.04 12.16 5.43
C LYS A 64 9.80 10.85 5.22
N GLU A 65 9.07 9.74 5.14
CA GLU A 65 9.68 8.42 4.93
C GLU A 65 10.23 8.26 3.51
N ASN A 66 9.48 8.65 2.48
CA ASN A 66 9.90 8.48 1.08
C ASN A 66 10.82 9.59 0.57
N TYR A 67 10.81 10.76 1.22
CA TYR A 67 11.60 11.92 0.83
C TYR A 67 12.27 12.57 2.06
N PRO A 68 13.14 11.85 2.78
CA PRO A 68 13.73 12.32 4.03
C PRO A 68 14.76 13.46 3.87
N LEU A 69 15.06 13.85 2.62
CA LEU A 69 16.12 14.81 2.27
C LEU A 69 15.59 16.11 1.64
N LEU A 70 14.27 16.34 1.64
CA LEU A 70 13.64 17.60 1.24
C LEU A 70 13.27 18.45 2.46
#